data_AF-X1N2K9-F1
#
_entry.id   AF-X1N2K9-F1
#
_cell.length_a   1.000
_cell.length_b   1.000
_cell.length_c   1.000
_cell.angle_alpha   90.00
_cell.angle_beta   90.00
_cell.angle_gamma   90.00
#
_symmetry.space_group_name_H-M   'P 1'
#
loop_
_entity.id
_entity.type
_entity.pdbx_description
1 polymer ?
#
loop_
_entity_poly.entity_id
_entity_poly.type
_entity_poly.pdbx_seq_one_letter_code
_entity_poly.pdbx_strand_id
1 'polypeptide(L)'
;FGAYGIYYGLSEGVFRAYIADLVDPENRATAYGLFNTGIGLALFPASLIMGTLWDRFGSKWAFLVSAGFSLLGFLIFIISLLLRKSNRKTGV
;
A
#
# COMPACT_ATOMS: atom_id res chain seq x y z
N PHE A 1 1.55 18.35 -6.87
CA PHE A 1 2.88 17.73 -6.70
C PHE A 1 3.36 17.68 -5.25
N GLY A 2 3.36 18.80 -4.50
CA GLY A 2 3.83 18.80 -3.10
C GLY A 2 3.15 17.79 -2.16
N ALA A 3 1.82 17.70 -2.20
CA ALA A 3 1.06 16.75 -1.35
C ALA A 3 1.42 15.27 -1.63
N TYR A 4 1.59 14.90 -2.91
CA TYR A 4 2.02 13.55 -3.28
C TYR A 4 3.45 13.26 -2.83
N GLY A 5 4.37 14.23 -2.95
CA GLY A 5 5.74 14.09 -2.45
C GLY A 5 5.79 13.90 -0.94
N ILE A 6 4.98 14.64 -0.18
CA ILE A 6 4.86 14.48 1.28
C ILE A 6 4.32 13.09 1.62
N TYR A 7 3.21 12.68 0.98
CA TYR A 7 2.62 11.35 1.18
C TYR A 7 3.63 10.23 0.90
N TYR A 8 4.32 10.33 -0.24
CA TYR A 8 5.26 9.30 -0.68
C TYR A 8 6.48 9.24 0.24
N GLY A 9 7.05 10.38 0.63
CA GLY A 9 8.18 10.44 1.56
C GLY A 9 7.86 9.91 2.95
N LEU A 10 6.67 10.22 3.48
CA LEU A 10 6.20 9.67 4.75
C LEU A 10 5.96 8.15 4.66
N SER A 11 5.36 7.67 3.58
CA SER A 11 4.99 6.26 3.45
C SER A 11 6.20 5.36 3.16
N GLU A 12 7.01 5.70 2.14
CA GLU A 12 8.20 4.91 1.76
C GLU A 12 9.22 4.84 2.90
N GLY A 13 9.44 5.95 3.62
CA GLY A 13 10.36 5.99 4.75
C GLY A 13 9.94 5.04 5.87
N VAL A 14 8.65 5.02 6.21
CA VAL A 14 8.08 4.14 7.24
C VAL A 14 8.18 2.68 6.83
N PHE A 15 7.86 2.33 5.57
CA PHE A 15 7.98 0.95 5.09
C PHE A 15 9.44 0.45 5.13
N ARG A 16 10.40 1.30 4.72
CA ARG A 16 11.81 0.91 4.77
C ARG A 16 12.31 0.71 6.19
N ALA A 17 11.97 1.62 7.10
CA ALA A 17 12.30 1.47 8.52
C ALA A 17 11.70 0.17 9.10
N TYR A 18 10.44 -0.12 8.77
CA TYR A 18 9.77 -1.34 9.22
C TYR A 18 10.47 -2.62 8.73
N ILE A 19 10.91 -2.66 7.47
CA ILE A 19 11.68 -3.80 6.95
C ILE A 19 13.06 -3.89 7.63
N ALA A 20 13.70 -2.76 7.90
CA ALA A 20 14.99 -2.72 8.59
C ALA A 20 14.94 -3.26 10.03
N ASP A 21 13.79 -3.10 10.70
CA ASP A 21 13.54 -3.61 12.05
C ASP A 21 13.29 -5.14 12.07
N LEU A 22 12.87 -5.72 10.93
CA LEU A 22 12.55 -7.14 10.80
C LEU A 22 13.72 -8.00 10.33
N VAL A 23 14.78 -7.40 9.78
CA VAL A 23 15.86 -8.13 9.09
C VAL A 23 17.23 -7.68 9.58
N ASP A 24 18.11 -8.66 9.80
CA ASP A 24 19.49 -8.43 10.20
C ASP A 24 20.23 -7.50 9.22
N PRO A 25 21.16 -6.66 9.70
CA PRO A 25 21.84 -5.64 8.90
C PRO A 25 22.46 -6.16 7.59
N GLU A 26 23.03 -7.38 7.63
CA GLU A 26 23.69 -8.03 6.49
C GLU A 26 22.70 -8.44 5.38
N ASN A 27 21.44 -8.69 5.73
CA ASN A 27 20.40 -9.16 4.79
C ASN A 27 19.45 -8.05 4.31
N ARG A 28 19.62 -6.81 4.78
CA ARG A 28 18.73 -5.68 4.44
C ARG A 28 18.70 -5.38 2.94
N ALA A 29 19.84 -5.47 2.26
CA ALA A 29 19.90 -5.24 0.81
C ALA A 29 19.00 -6.22 0.04
N THR A 30 19.07 -7.50 0.38
CA THR A 30 18.23 -8.55 -0.20
C THR A 30 16.77 -8.36 0.16
N ALA A 31 16.46 -8.00 1.42
CA ALA A 31 15.09 -7.76 1.86
C ALA A 31 14.44 -6.59 1.10
N TYR A 32 15.16 -5.47 0.91
CA TYR A 32 14.67 -4.38 0.07
C TYR A 32 14.55 -4.78 -1.40
N GLY A 33 15.48 -5.57 -1.93
CA GLY A 33 15.39 -6.10 -3.28
C GLY A 33 14.13 -6.96 -3.49
N LEU A 34 13.84 -7.84 -2.54
CA LEU A 34 12.65 -8.70 -2.55
C LEU A 34 11.37 -7.88 -2.41
N PHE A 35 11.34 -6.89 -1.51
CA PHE A 35 10.21 -5.99 -1.33
C PHE A 35 9.88 -5.24 -2.63
N ASN A 36 10.89 -4.65 -3.28
CA ASN A 36 10.70 -3.96 -4.56
C ASN A 36 10.30 -4.92 -5.69
N THR A 37 10.82 -6.15 -5.69
CA THR A 37 10.38 -7.19 -6.64
C THR A 37 8.91 -7.52 -6.44
N GLY A 38 8.46 -7.68 -5.20
CA GLY A 38 7.05 -7.89 -4.87
C GLY A 38 6.16 -6.73 -5.31
N ILE A 39 6.60 -5.48 -5.09
CA ILE A 39 5.93 -4.28 -5.60
C ILE A 39 5.80 -4.33 -7.12
N GLY A 40 6.89 -4.62 -7.84
CA GLY A 40 6.89 -4.71 -9.30
C GLY A 40 5.97 -5.81 -9.83
N LEU A 41 6.01 -6.99 -9.22
CA LEU A 41 5.14 -8.12 -9.57
C LEU A 41 3.66 -7.83 -9.29
N ALA A 42 3.33 -7.01 -8.30
CA ALA A 42 1.96 -6.56 -8.04
C ALA A 42 1.53 -5.44 -9.00
N LEU A 43 2.43 -4.50 -9.32
CA LEU A 43 2.20 -3.39 -10.25
C LEU A 43 1.97 -3.86 -11.68
N PHE A 44 2.63 -4.95 -12.10
CA PHE A 44 2.50 -5.49 -13.45
C PHE A 44 1.05 -5.88 -13.82
N PRO A 45 0.37 -6.81 -13.12
CA PRO A 45 -1.02 -7.14 -13.40
C PRO A 45 -1.95 -5.95 -13.11
N ALA A 46 -1.67 -5.14 -12.08
CA ALA A 46 -2.46 -3.95 -11.79
C ALA A 46 -2.49 -2.97 -12.98
N SER A 47 -1.34 -2.75 -13.62
CA SER A 47 -1.21 -1.88 -14.78
C SER A 47 -1.94 -2.45 -16.00
N LEU A 48 -1.88 -3.77 -16.21
CA LEU A 48 -2.62 -4.45 -17.28
C LEU A 48 -4.14 -4.34 -17.08
N ILE A 49 -4.62 -4.58 -15.86
CA ILE A 49 -6.06 -4.46 -15.52
C ILE A 49 -6.52 -3.01 -15.71
N MET A 50 -5.77 -2.04 -15.20
CA MET A 50 -6.14 -0.64 -15.29
C MET A 50 -6.08 -0.11 -16.73
N GLY A 51 -5.08 -0.53 -17.51
CA GLY A 51 -4.94 -0.18 -18.93
C GLY A 51 -6.06 -0.78 -19.78
N THR A 52 -6.40 -2.05 -19.59
CA THR A 52 -7.53 -2.70 -20.29
C THR A 52 -8.88 -2.09 -19.90
N LEU A 53 -9.05 -1.71 -18.63
CA LEU A 53 -10.25 -1.03 -18.15
C LEU A 53 -10.39 0.36 -18.77
N TRP A 54 -9.28 1.10 -18.90
CA TRP A 54 -9.24 2.39 -19.56
C TRP A 54 -9.58 2.29 -21.06
N ASP A 55 -9.02 1.30 -21.76
CA ASP A 55 -9.21 1.14 -23.19
C ASP A 55 -10.67 0.75 -23.54
N ARG A 56 -11.28 -0.17 -22.78
CA ARG A 56 -12.63 -0.66 -23.07
C ARG A 56 -13.77 0.21 -22.54
N PHE A 57 -13.60 0.81 -21.36
CA PHE A 57 -14.68 1.54 -20.69
C PHE A 57 -14.41 3.04 -20.58
N GLY A 58 -13.21 3.48 -20.94
CA GLY A 58 -12.80 4.88 -20.85
C GLY A 58 -12.31 5.27 -19.45
N SER A 59 -11.68 6.44 -19.40
CA SER A 59 -11.00 6.97 -18.20
C SER A 59 -11.88 7.03 -16.94
N LYS A 60 -13.18 7.30 -17.09
CA LYS A 60 -14.12 7.43 -15.95
C LYS A 60 -14.19 6.17 -15.10
N TRP A 61 -14.23 5.00 -15.72
CA TRP A 61 -14.35 3.73 -15.01
C TRP A 61 -13.05 3.34 -14.32
N ALA A 62 -11.91 3.61 -14.95
CA ALA A 62 -10.61 3.42 -14.35
C ALA A 62 -10.50 4.20 -13.02
N PHE A 63 -10.80 5.51 -13.03
CA PHE A 63 -10.77 6.33 -11.82
C PHE A 63 -11.78 5.86 -10.76
N LEU A 64 -13.00 5.48 -11.14
CA LEU A 64 -14.00 4.98 -10.19
C LEU A 64 -13.56 3.69 -9.50
N VAL A 65 -12.96 2.76 -10.25
CA VAL A 65 -12.44 1.51 -9.70
C VAL A 65 -11.28 1.78 -8.73
N SER A 66 -10.34 2.65 -9.08
CA SER A 66 -9.25 3.05 -8.17
C SER A 66 -9.73 3.80 -6.92
N ALA A 67 -10.77 4.64 -7.05
CA ALA A 67 -11.41 5.29 -5.92
C ALA A 67 -12.07 4.26 -4.99
N GLY A 68 -12.75 3.26 -5.56
CA GLY A 68 -13.32 2.13 -4.81
C GLY A 68 -12.26 1.35 -4.03
N PHE A 69 -11.15 0.98 -4.67
CA PHE A 69 -10.03 0.31 -3.99
C PHE A 69 -9.43 1.16 -2.87
N SER A 70 -9.24 2.47 -3.11
CA SER A 70 -8.76 3.40 -2.07
C SER A 70 -9.70 3.47 -0.88
N LEU A 71 -11.01 3.54 -1.12
CA LEU A 71 -12.02 3.59 -0.06
C LEU A 71 -12.07 2.28 0.73
N LEU A 72 -12.00 1.13 0.05
CA LEU A 72 -11.93 -0.18 0.70
C LEU A 72 -10.70 -0.28 1.62
N GLY A 73 -9.52 0.14 1.13
CA GLY A 73 -8.30 0.16 1.95
C GLY A 73 -8.45 1.06 3.19
N PHE A 74 -9.05 2.23 3.03
CA PHE A 74 -9.33 3.15 4.14
C PHE A 74 -10.30 2.54 5.18
N LEU A 75 -11.36 1.86 4.72
CA LEU A 75 -12.30 1.18 5.61
C LEU A 75 -11.63 0.04 6.38
N ILE A 76 -10.81 -0.77 5.72
CA ILE A 76 -10.03 -1.84 6.37
C ILE A 76 -9.10 -1.25 7.44
N PHE A 77 -8.42 -0.16 7.13
CA PHE A 77 -7.54 0.53 8.08
C PHE A 77 -8.30 1.05 9.30
N ILE A 78 -9.45 1.72 9.10
CA ILE A 78 -10.31 2.20 10.20
C ILE A 78 -10.82 1.04 11.05
N ILE A 79 -11.34 -0.02 10.42
CA ILE A 79 -11.84 -1.21 11.13
C ILE A 79 -10.72 -1.83 11.96
N SER A 80 -9.52 -1.98 11.39
CA SER A 80 -8.35 -2.52 12.10
C SER A 80 -7.97 -1.66 13.31
N LEU A 81 -8.04 -0.33 13.18
CA LEU A 81 -7.82 0.60 14.30
C LEU A 81 -8.88 0.48 15.40
N LEU A 82 -10.15 0.34 15.02
CA LEU A 82 -11.25 0.18 15.96
C LEU A 82 -11.16 -1.15 16.71
N LEU A 83 -10.86 -2.25 16.01
CA LEU A 83 -10.63 -3.56 16.62
C LEU A 83 -9.43 -3.53 17.58
N ARG A 84 -8.33 -2.87 17.19
CA ARG A 84 -7.15 -2.70 18.07
C ARG A 84 -7.45 -1.87 19.30
N LYS A 85 -8.28 -0.82 19.19
CA LYS A 85 -8.71 0.01 20.33
C LYS A 85 -9.61 -0.78 21.29
N SER A 86 -10.49 -1.65 20.78
CA SER A 86 -11.35 -2.52 21.58
C SER A 86 -10.53 -3.52 22.41
N ASN A 87 -9.53 -4.15 21.79
CA ASN A 87 -8.69 -5.15 22.47
C ASN A 87 -7.80 -4.57 23.58
N ARG A 88 -7.54 -3.26 23.57
CA ARG A 88 -6.80 -2.57 24.65
C ARG A 88 -7.63 -2.30 25.91
N LYS A 89 -8.97 -2.38 25.85
CA LYS A 89 -9.84 -2.11 27.02
C LYS A 89 -10.12 -3.32 27.91
N THR A 90 -9.79 -4.52 27.47
CA THR A 90 -10.05 -5.79 28.18
C THR A 90 -8.79 -6.48 28.72
N GLY A 91 -7.63 -5.85 28.62
CA GLY A 91 -6.38 -6.30 29.24
C GLY A 91 -6.04 -5.47 30.46
N VAL A 92 -6.79 -5.68 31.56
CA VAL A 92 -6.38 -5.36 32.94
C VAL A 92 -6.43 -6.66 33.71
#